data_AF-A0A954WYW4-F1
#
_entry.id   AF-A0A954WYW4-F1
#
_cell.length_a   1.000
_cell.length_b   1.000
_cell.length_c   1.000
_cell.angle_alpha   90.00
_cell.angle_beta   90.00
_cell.angle_gamma   90.00
#
_symmetry.space_group_name_H-M   'P 1'
#
loop_
_entity.id
_entity.type
_entity.pdbx_description
1 polymer ?
#
loop_
_entity_poly.entity_id
_entity_poly.type
_entity_poly.pdbx_seq_one_letter_code
_entity_poly.pdbx_strand_id
1 'polypeptide(L)'
;GAVGFSDLRFLVKHLIGTSFGDSNLDLVFDSSDLLAVFQVAEYEDDIQGNSTWADGDWDGDGDFGTSDLVLAFQDAGFVQAAQGSQASGTIQEKTNQSPKWLHDVALSLLTYDLHDITRENKR
;
A
#
# COMPACT_ATOMS: atom_id res chain seq x y z
N GLY A 1 -7.60 -38.04 18.84
CA GLY A 1 -7.53 -37.56 17.46
C GLY A 1 -6.37 -36.59 17.38
N ALA A 2 -5.60 -36.63 16.31
CA ALA A 2 -4.61 -35.58 16.04
C ALA A 2 -5.36 -34.38 15.46
N VAL A 3 -5.01 -33.17 15.91
CA VAL A 3 -5.43 -31.93 15.24
C VAL A 3 -4.49 -31.73 14.06
N GLY A 4 -5.02 -31.48 12.87
CA GLY A 4 -4.21 -31.24 11.68
C GLY A 4 -4.78 -30.15 10.77
N PHE A 5 -4.20 -30.03 9.57
CA PHE A 5 -4.55 -28.96 8.62
C PHE A 5 -6.04 -28.94 8.21
N SER A 6 -6.71 -30.10 8.20
CA SER A 6 -8.16 -30.16 7.96
C SER A 6 -8.98 -29.49 9.07
N ASP A 7 -8.54 -29.63 10.32
CA ASP A 7 -9.18 -28.98 11.47
C ASP A 7 -8.89 -27.48 11.46
N LEU A 8 -7.67 -27.07 11.12
CA LEU A 8 -7.30 -25.65 10.93
C LEU A 8 -8.15 -25.00 9.84
N ARG A 9 -8.26 -25.64 8.67
CA ARG A 9 -9.12 -25.15 7.58
C ARG A 9 -10.58 -25.06 8.00
N PHE A 10 -11.08 -26.01 8.79
CA PHE A 10 -12.43 -25.94 9.32
C PHE A 10 -12.59 -24.76 10.28
N LEU A 11 -11.65 -24.55 11.19
CA LEU A 11 -11.61 -23.41 12.11
C LEU A 11 -11.64 -22.08 11.34
N VAL A 12 -10.69 -21.86 10.43
CA VAL A 12 -10.55 -20.61 9.68
C VAL A 12 -11.80 -20.35 8.83
N LYS A 13 -12.27 -21.34 8.07
CA LYS A 13 -13.36 -21.16 7.11
C LYS A 13 -14.77 -21.20 7.68
N HIS A 14 -15.00 -22.01 8.72
CA HIS A 14 -16.37 -22.29 9.20
C HIS A 14 -16.65 -21.76 10.60
N LEU A 15 -15.63 -21.63 11.46
CA LEU A 15 -15.82 -21.13 12.82
C LEU A 15 -15.49 -19.65 12.93
N ILE A 16 -14.33 -19.24 12.39
CA ILE A 16 -13.91 -17.84 12.36
C ILE A 16 -14.58 -17.13 11.18
N GLY A 17 -14.63 -17.79 10.01
CA GLY A 17 -15.27 -17.24 8.82
C GLY A 17 -14.40 -16.23 8.07
N THR A 18 -13.08 -16.41 8.12
CA THR A 18 -12.11 -15.56 7.39
C THR A 18 -11.32 -16.35 6.34
N SER A 19 -10.39 -15.70 5.65
CA SER A 19 -9.40 -16.27 4.75
C SER A 19 -8.05 -16.48 5.42
N PHE A 20 -7.29 -17.43 4.91
CA PHE A 20 -5.85 -17.45 5.18
C PHE A 20 -5.25 -16.15 4.61
N GLY A 21 -4.35 -15.51 5.35
CA GLY A 21 -3.81 -14.20 4.98
C GLY A 21 -4.34 -13.02 5.79
N ASP A 22 -5.52 -13.15 6.42
CA ASP A 22 -6.13 -12.10 7.24
C ASP A 22 -5.49 -12.07 8.64
N SER A 23 -4.35 -11.38 8.74
CA SER A 23 -3.51 -11.27 9.94
C SER A 23 -4.18 -10.45 11.05
N ASN A 24 -5.02 -9.47 10.69
CA ASN A 24 -5.64 -8.54 11.63
C ASN A 24 -7.09 -8.96 12.01
N LEU A 25 -7.62 -10.02 11.39
CA LEU A 25 -8.96 -10.57 11.57
C LEU A 25 -10.09 -9.58 11.23
N ASP A 26 -9.87 -8.70 10.25
CA ASP A 26 -10.87 -7.75 9.75
C ASP A 26 -11.78 -8.32 8.64
N LEU A 27 -11.62 -9.62 8.34
CA LEU A 27 -12.31 -10.40 7.31
C LEU A 27 -11.86 -10.09 5.88
N VAL A 28 -10.79 -9.33 5.71
CA VAL A 28 -10.32 -8.87 4.40
C VAL A 28 -8.82 -9.11 4.30
N PHE A 29 -8.41 -10.15 3.56
CA PHE A 29 -6.99 -10.31 3.24
C PHE A 29 -6.58 -9.26 2.18
N ASP A 30 -5.82 -8.24 2.61
CA ASP A 30 -5.31 -7.19 1.72
C ASP A 30 -3.85 -6.79 2.00
N SER A 31 -3.40 -5.69 1.40
CA SER A 31 -2.03 -5.20 1.56
C SER A 31 -1.68 -4.79 2.99
N SER A 32 -2.66 -4.46 3.82
CA SER A 32 -2.46 -4.09 5.22
C SER A 32 -2.01 -5.29 6.04
N ASP A 33 -2.53 -6.50 5.76
CA ASP A 33 -2.07 -7.73 6.39
C ASP A 33 -0.63 -8.05 6.03
N LEU A 34 -0.31 -8.00 4.74
CA LEU A 34 1.05 -8.24 4.27
C LEU A 34 2.02 -7.23 4.88
N LEU A 35 1.63 -5.97 4.99
CA LEU A 35 2.47 -4.97 5.65
C LEU A 35 2.63 -5.27 7.14
N ALA A 36 1.59 -5.72 7.83
CA ALA A 36 1.64 -6.05 9.26
C ALA A 36 2.62 -7.20 9.52
N VAL A 37 2.49 -8.33 8.82
CA VAL A 37 3.37 -9.50 9.02
C VAL A 37 4.84 -9.19 8.68
N PHE A 38 5.10 -8.43 7.61
CA PHE A 38 6.47 -8.04 7.26
C PHE A 38 7.07 -6.99 8.21
N GLN A 39 6.27 -6.26 8.99
CA GLN A 39 6.79 -5.36 10.02
C GLN A 39 7.33 -6.09 11.24
N VAL A 40 6.84 -7.32 11.52
CA VAL A 40 7.32 -8.17 12.62
C VAL A 40 8.71 -8.73 12.31
N ALA A 41 9.03 -8.89 11.02
CA ALA A 41 10.33 -9.34 10.51
C ALA A 41 10.68 -10.81 10.84
N GLU A 42 9.68 -11.70 10.86
CA GLU A 42 9.85 -13.14 11.12
C GLU A 42 9.85 -14.00 9.85
N TYR A 43 9.71 -13.38 8.67
CA TYR A 43 9.74 -14.12 7.41
C TYR A 43 11.08 -14.83 7.21
N GLU A 44 11.08 -16.16 7.26
CA GLU A 44 12.25 -17.02 7.03
C GLU A 44 13.46 -16.58 7.88
N ASP A 45 13.23 -16.32 9.18
CA ASP A 45 14.23 -15.76 10.10
C ASP A 45 15.12 -16.80 10.82
N ASP A 46 14.89 -18.10 10.55
CA ASP A 46 15.53 -19.26 11.19
C ASP A 46 15.24 -19.43 12.70
N ILE A 47 14.23 -18.74 13.27
CA ILE A 47 13.84 -18.85 14.68
C ILE A 47 12.58 -19.71 14.81
N GLN A 48 12.77 -21.00 15.09
CA GLN A 48 11.65 -21.92 15.18
C GLN A 48 10.60 -21.54 16.26
N GLY A 49 9.33 -21.49 15.87
CA GLY A 49 8.18 -21.36 16.73
C GLY A 49 7.96 -19.96 17.30
N ASN A 50 8.48 -18.91 16.64
CA ASN A 50 8.28 -17.53 17.08
C ASN A 50 7.07 -16.84 16.46
N SER A 51 6.46 -17.40 15.41
CA SER A 51 5.34 -16.77 14.72
C SER A 51 3.98 -17.21 15.24
N THR A 52 3.06 -16.25 15.25
CA THR A 52 1.63 -16.48 15.48
C THR A 52 0.83 -16.14 14.22
N TRP A 53 -0.49 -16.38 14.25
CA TRP A 53 -1.39 -15.99 13.15
C TRP A 53 -1.24 -14.52 12.72
N ALA A 54 -1.02 -13.61 13.68
CA ALA A 54 -0.85 -12.18 13.41
C ALA A 54 0.54 -11.84 12.84
N ASP A 55 1.52 -12.72 13.04
CA ASP A 55 2.89 -12.56 12.57
C ASP A 55 3.12 -13.26 11.22
N GLY A 56 2.20 -14.13 10.79
CA GLY A 56 2.16 -14.74 9.46
C GLY A 56 2.05 -16.26 9.43
N ASP A 57 2.02 -16.95 10.58
CA ASP A 57 1.83 -18.41 10.69
C ASP A 57 0.36 -18.79 10.38
N TRP A 58 0.08 -18.98 9.10
CA TRP A 58 -1.26 -19.28 8.58
C TRP A 58 -1.45 -20.78 8.30
N ASP A 59 -0.37 -21.55 8.14
CA ASP A 59 -0.44 -23.01 8.03
C ASP A 59 -0.34 -23.74 9.39
N GLY A 60 0.05 -23.02 10.44
CA GLY A 60 0.03 -23.45 11.83
C GLY A 60 1.26 -24.28 12.25
N ASP A 61 2.37 -24.18 11.51
CA ASP A 61 3.63 -24.87 11.83
C ASP A 61 4.50 -24.12 12.84
N GLY A 62 4.15 -22.86 13.13
CA GLY A 62 4.79 -22.00 14.13
C GLY A 62 5.82 -21.03 13.56
N ASP A 63 6.04 -21.01 12.25
CA ASP A 63 7.00 -20.14 11.57
C ASP A 63 6.31 -19.35 10.44
N PHE A 64 6.68 -18.10 10.21
CA PHE A 64 6.22 -17.37 9.03
C PHE A 64 7.15 -17.63 7.84
N GLY A 65 6.66 -18.40 6.86
CA GLY A 65 7.45 -18.82 5.73
C GLY A 65 6.75 -18.74 4.38
N THR A 66 7.44 -19.30 3.39
CA THR A 66 6.93 -19.39 2.01
C THR A 66 5.63 -20.22 1.92
N SER A 67 5.47 -21.24 2.78
CA SER A 67 4.26 -22.08 2.80
C SER A 67 3.02 -21.29 3.17
N ASP A 68 3.11 -20.38 4.14
CA ASP A 68 2.01 -19.49 4.56
C ASP A 68 1.58 -18.56 3.44
N LEU A 69 2.55 -17.91 2.78
CA LEU A 69 2.26 -17.02 1.66
C LEU A 69 1.57 -17.77 0.53
N VAL A 70 2.08 -18.95 0.17
CA VAL A 70 1.46 -19.79 -0.86
C VAL A 70 0.05 -20.20 -0.45
N LEU A 71 -0.16 -20.59 0.81
CA LEU A 71 -1.47 -20.94 1.34
C LEU A 71 -2.46 -19.77 1.25
N ALA A 72 -2.09 -18.58 1.71
CA ALA A 72 -2.93 -17.39 1.68
C ALA A 72 -3.32 -16.98 0.25
N PHE A 73 -2.36 -17.00 -0.69
CA PHE A 73 -2.66 -16.68 -2.10
C PHE A 73 -3.47 -17.78 -2.80
N GLN A 74 -3.29 -19.05 -2.46
CA GLN A 74 -4.11 -20.15 -2.99
C GLN A 74 -5.54 -20.12 -2.48
N ASP A 75 -5.77 -19.56 -1.30
CA ASP A 75 -7.10 -19.39 -0.71
C ASP A 75 -7.95 -18.33 -1.43
N ALA A 76 -7.39 -17.65 -2.44
CA ALA A 76 -8.04 -16.69 -3.33
C ALA A 76 -8.75 -15.52 -2.62
N GLY A 77 -8.37 -15.24 -1.37
CA GLY A 77 -8.94 -14.18 -0.54
C GLY A 77 -8.29 -12.81 -0.74
N PHE A 78 -7.16 -12.72 -1.45
CA PHE A 78 -6.43 -11.47 -1.59
C PHE A 78 -7.24 -10.47 -2.41
N VAL A 79 -7.71 -9.41 -1.77
CA VAL A 79 -8.32 -8.28 -2.43
C VAL A 79 -7.30 -7.15 -2.50
N GLN A 80 -7.25 -6.49 -3.65
CA GLN A 80 -6.64 -5.18 -3.67
C GLN A 80 -7.53 -4.30 -2.81
N ALA A 81 -7.02 -3.88 -1.64
CA ALA A 81 -7.68 -2.93 -0.74
C ALA A 81 -8.44 -1.96 -1.63
N ALA A 82 -9.77 -1.98 -1.55
CA ALA A 82 -10.59 -1.18 -2.42
C ALA A 82 -10.04 0.23 -2.28
N GLN A 83 -9.39 0.75 -3.33
CA GLN A 83 -8.94 2.14 -3.39
C GLN A 83 -10.18 2.88 -2.94
N GLY A 84 -10.15 3.42 -1.72
CA GLY A 84 -11.37 3.80 -1.02
C GLY A 84 -12.21 4.53 -2.05
N SER A 85 -13.48 4.16 -2.18
CA SER A 85 -14.41 4.90 -3.04
C SER A 85 -14.41 6.32 -2.51
N GLN A 86 -13.42 7.10 -2.93
CA GLN A 86 -13.40 8.53 -2.88
C GLN A 86 -14.67 8.81 -3.65
N ALA A 87 -15.64 9.30 -2.91
CA ALA A 87 -16.91 9.74 -3.43
C ALA A 87 -16.67 10.45 -4.77
N SER A 88 -17.65 10.41 -5.66
CA SER A 88 -17.76 11.37 -6.76
C SER A 88 -17.82 12.81 -6.21
N GLY A 89 -16.73 13.29 -5.64
CA GLY A 89 -16.37 14.68 -5.54
C GLY A 89 -15.77 15.01 -6.88
N THR A 90 -16.59 15.61 -7.74
CA THR A 90 -16.17 16.37 -8.91
C THR A 90 -14.75 16.88 -8.72
N ILE A 91 -13.79 16.29 -9.43
CA ILE A 91 -12.49 16.90 -9.67
C ILE A 91 -12.78 18.19 -10.44
N GLN A 92 -12.99 19.26 -9.69
CA GLN A 92 -12.92 20.62 -10.21
C GLN A 92 -11.47 20.79 -10.66
N GLU A 93 -11.29 20.65 -11.97
CA GLU A 93 -10.10 20.99 -12.73
C GLU A 93 -9.64 22.40 -12.34
N LYS A 94 -8.80 22.51 -11.31
CA LYS A 94 -8.07 23.74 -10.96
C LYS A 94 -6.77 23.84 -11.77
N THR A 95 -6.80 23.49 -13.04
CA THR A 95 -5.67 23.68 -13.96
C THR A 95 -5.91 24.87 -14.87
N ASN A 96 -6.09 26.07 -14.29
CA ASN A 96 -5.81 27.28 -15.07
C ASN A 96 -5.50 28.54 -14.24
N GLN A 97 -4.74 28.39 -13.15
CA GLN A 97 -4.03 29.52 -12.58
C GLN A 97 -2.56 29.18 -12.43
N SER A 98 -1.76 29.78 -13.32
CA SER A 98 -0.30 29.77 -13.21
C SER A 98 0.10 30.20 -11.79
N PRO A 99 0.94 29.43 -11.08
CA PRO A 99 1.36 29.80 -9.74
C PRO A 99 2.02 31.18 -9.73
N LYS A 100 1.78 31.96 -8.67
CA LYS A 100 2.14 33.40 -8.58
C LYS A 100 3.61 33.69 -8.95
N TRP A 101 4.51 32.78 -8.65
CA TRP A 101 5.93 32.90 -9.01
C TRP A 101 6.18 32.96 -10.53
N LEU A 102 5.32 32.36 -11.37
CA LEU A 102 5.40 32.47 -12.82
C LEU A 102 5.03 33.88 -13.33
N HIS A 103 4.10 34.57 -12.66
CA HIS A 103 3.81 35.98 -12.96
C HIS A 103 4.98 36.89 -12.57
N ASP A 104 5.58 36.64 -11.41
CA ASP A 104 6.68 37.44 -10.90
C ASP A 104 7.96 37.27 -11.76
N VAL A 105 8.23 36.05 -12.26
CA VAL A 105 9.33 35.78 -13.20
C VAL A 105 9.07 36.41 -14.58
N ALA A 106 7.83 36.36 -15.10
CA ALA A 106 7.48 36.97 -16.38
C ALA A 106 7.63 38.51 -16.35
N LEU A 107 7.26 39.16 -15.25
CA LEU A 107 7.47 40.61 -15.05
C LEU A 107 8.97 40.95 -14.93
N SER A 108 9.76 40.12 -14.28
CA SER A 108 11.21 40.34 -14.17
C SER A 108 11.93 40.27 -15.52
N LEU A 109 11.51 39.38 -16.43
CA LEU A 109 12.13 39.22 -17.75
C LEU A 109 11.65 40.27 -18.76
N LEU A 110 10.43 40.79 -18.62
CA LEU A 110 9.91 41.86 -19.48
C LEU A 110 10.40 43.27 -19.10
N THR A 111 11.01 43.46 -17.93
CA THR A 111 11.51 44.78 -17.50
C THR A 111 13.00 44.98 -17.82
N TYR A 112 13.74 43.95 -18.21
CA TYR A 112 15.17 44.05 -18.54
C TYR A 112 15.48 44.25 -20.03
N ASP A 113 14.51 44.16 -20.94
CA ASP A 113 14.77 44.14 -22.40
C ASP A 113 14.25 45.38 -23.17
N LEU A 114 14.21 46.56 -22.52
CA LEU A 114 13.84 47.82 -23.20
C LEU A 114 14.71 49.06 -22.87
N HIS A 115 15.75 48.95 -22.05
CA HIS A 115 16.64 50.09 -21.79
C HIS A 115 17.99 50.07 -22.51
N ASP A 116 18.36 48.98 -23.20
CA ASP A 116 19.67 48.91 -23.89
C ASP A 116 19.62 48.89 -25.44
N ILE A 117 18.43 48.95 -26.06
CA ILE A 117 18.31 48.91 -27.55
C ILE A 117 18.19 50.32 -28.18
N THR A 118 18.18 51.41 -27.40
CA THR A 118 18.10 52.79 -27.96
C THR A 118 19.32 53.69 -27.75
N ARG A 119 20.44 53.18 -27.23
CA ARG A 119 21.70 53.96 -27.10
C ARG A 119 22.78 53.67 -28.14
N GLU A 120 22.55 52.77 -29.09
CA GLU A 120 23.58 52.39 -30.09
C GLU A 120 23.27 52.85 -31.54
N ASN A 121 22.29 53.73 -31.75
CA ASN A 121 22.00 54.29 -33.08
C ASN A 121 21.92 55.84 -33.12
N LYS A 122 22.76 56.50 -32.31
CA LYS A 122 23.12 57.92 -32.47
C LYS A 122 24.62 58.11 -32.26
N ARG A 123 25.41 57.75 -33.27
CA ARG A 123 26.62 58.46 -33.70
C ARG A 123 27.05 57.96 -35.08
#